data_AF-A0A0K8JHG9-F1
#
_entry.id   AF-A0A0K8JHG9-F1
#
_cell.length_a   1.000
_cell.length_b   1.000
_cell.length_c   1.000
_cell.angle_alpha   90.00
_cell.angle_beta   90.00
_cell.angle_gamma   90.00
#
_symmetry.space_group_name_H-M   'P 1'
#
loop_
_entity.id
_entity.type
_entity.pdbx_description
1 polymer ?
#
loop_
_entity_poly.entity_id
_entity_poly.type
_entity_poly.pdbx_seq_one_letter_code
_entity_poly.pdbx_strand_id
1 'polypeptide(L)'
;MNNKNFPDHQHIAYICELFFAIFKVSIVFVDHEKKLVTKQAFRYQQNPLVPDLQKLFQELFPDPLLTYPVFSSTEFFENYFAIDIIQSDMHIGRIIAGPATFTVINQATIDSFFSNFKISPKLKSEVTKYYSHVPCIENKLWADAGRLLYFLLYQEKIELPDLVEVGHFVKEAFSVENKLEPYLLEKRKKRNSTIPSNMNKPYCRL
;
A
#
# COMPACT_ATOMS: atom_id res chain seq x y z
N MET A 1 -26.40 19.58 15.53
CA MET A 1 -25.93 18.83 14.34
C MET A 1 -24.45 19.12 14.18
N ASN A 2 -23.61 18.10 14.30
CA ASN A 2 -22.15 18.26 14.36
C ASN A 2 -21.62 18.75 13.01
N ASN A 3 -20.99 19.92 13.03
CA ASN A 3 -20.25 20.48 11.91
C ASN A 3 -18.99 19.62 11.72
N LYS A 4 -19.07 18.57 10.87
CA LYS A 4 -17.87 17.83 10.44
C LYS A 4 -17.07 18.82 9.59
N ASN A 5 -16.03 19.43 10.17
CA ASN A 5 -15.04 20.19 9.40
C ASN A 5 -14.31 19.19 8.49
N PHE A 6 -14.74 19.11 7.23
CA PHE A 6 -14.07 18.34 6.19
C PHE A 6 -12.77 19.05 5.78
N PRO A 7 -11.77 18.30 5.27
CA PRO A 7 -10.50 18.90 4.91
C PRO A 7 -10.67 19.80 3.68
N ASP A 8 -10.50 21.11 3.86
CA ASP A 8 -10.28 22.03 2.75
C ASP A 8 -8.95 21.74 2.03
N HIS A 9 -8.64 22.48 0.96
CA HIS A 9 -7.39 22.28 0.21
C HIS A 9 -6.13 22.36 1.07
N GLN A 10 -6.11 23.18 2.13
CA GLN A 10 -4.95 23.30 3.02
C GLN A 10 -4.81 22.06 3.90
N HIS A 11 -5.93 21.53 4.41
CA HIS A 11 -5.93 20.27 5.15
C HIS A 11 -5.49 19.09 4.27
N ILE A 12 -5.96 19.00 3.02
CA ILE A 12 -5.54 17.95 2.07
C ILE A 12 -4.03 18.04 1.82
N ALA A 13 -3.51 19.25 1.57
CA ALA A 13 -2.09 19.46 1.38
C ALA A 13 -1.26 19.03 2.61
N TYR A 14 -1.74 19.35 3.82
CA TYR A 14 -1.11 18.94 5.06
C TYR A 14 -1.15 17.41 5.30
N ILE A 15 -2.28 16.76 4.98
CA ILE A 15 -2.39 15.29 5.01
C ILE A 15 -1.35 14.67 4.07
N CYS A 16 -1.22 15.18 2.85
CA CYS A 16 -0.22 14.71 1.89
C CYS A 16 1.21 14.92 2.39
N GLU A 17 1.50 16.06 3.02
CA GLU A 17 2.80 16.35 3.62
C GLU A 17 3.14 15.36 4.74
N LEU A 18 2.21 15.13 5.68
CA LEU A 18 2.38 14.17 6.78
C LEU A 18 2.57 12.75 6.25
N PHE A 19 1.77 12.34 5.27
CA PHE A 19 1.88 11.02 4.66
C PHE A 19 3.27 10.82 4.04
N PHE A 20 3.74 11.79 3.24
CA PHE A 20 5.08 11.76 2.67
C PHE A 20 6.16 11.72 3.75
N ALA A 21 6.01 12.50 4.83
CA ALA A 21 6.97 12.56 5.92
C ALA A 21 7.12 11.22 6.65
N ILE A 22 6.01 10.49 6.85
CA ILE A 22 5.97 9.22 7.58
C ILE A 22 6.45 8.07 6.70
N PHE A 23 5.84 7.88 5.54
CA PHE A 23 6.07 6.68 4.72
C PHE A 23 7.22 6.84 3.74
N LYS A 24 7.69 8.07 3.50
CA LYS A 24 8.65 8.38 2.44
C LYS A 24 8.16 7.84 1.09
N VAL A 25 6.87 7.98 0.81
CA VAL A 25 6.27 7.61 -0.48
C VAL A 25 5.69 8.83 -1.14
N SER A 26 5.97 8.96 -2.43
CA SER A 26 5.39 10.00 -3.26
C SER A 26 3.87 9.98 -3.16
N ILE A 27 3.27 11.15 -3.01
CA ILE A 27 1.82 11.32 -2.95
C ILE A 27 1.40 12.54 -3.76
N VAL A 28 0.36 12.37 -4.56
CA VAL A 28 -0.18 13.40 -5.43
C VAL A 28 -1.67 13.58 -5.15
N PHE A 29 -2.12 14.82 -5.23
CA PHE A 29 -3.53 15.16 -5.27
C PHE A 29 -3.84 15.72 -6.66
N VAL A 30 -4.79 15.08 -7.33
CA VAL A 30 -5.37 15.55 -8.59
C VAL A 30 -6.80 16.02 -8.33
N ASP A 31 -7.22 17.13 -8.94
CA ASP A 31 -8.60 17.60 -8.83
C ASP A 31 -9.57 16.75 -9.67
N HIS A 32 -10.85 17.10 -9.60
CA HIS A 32 -11.92 16.52 -10.42
C HIS A 32 -11.70 16.64 -11.94
N GLU A 33 -10.89 17.61 -12.41
CA GLU A 33 -10.47 17.75 -13.81
C GLU A 33 -9.22 16.90 -14.14
N LYS A 34 -8.76 16.09 -13.18
CA LYS A 34 -7.53 15.28 -13.25
C LYS A 34 -6.26 16.12 -13.42
N LYS A 35 -6.30 17.41 -13.06
CA LYS A 35 -5.12 18.28 -13.04
C LYS A 35 -4.38 18.09 -11.72
N LEU A 36 -3.06 18.07 -11.80
CA LEU A 36 -2.21 17.97 -10.62
C LEU A 36 -2.28 19.26 -9.80
N VAL A 37 -2.79 19.17 -8.57
CA VAL A 37 -2.92 20.31 -7.65
C VAL A 37 -1.80 20.33 -6.63
N THR A 38 -1.38 19.18 -6.12
CA THR A 38 -0.28 19.09 -5.14
C THR A 38 0.52 17.81 -5.35
N LYS A 39 1.83 17.90 -5.13
CA LYS A 39 2.77 16.77 -5.23
C LYS A 39 3.82 16.86 -4.15
N GLN A 40 3.92 15.80 -3.34
CA GLN A 40 5.03 15.57 -2.41
C GLN A 40 5.76 14.33 -2.85
N ALA A 41 7.02 14.45 -3.28
CA ALA A 41 7.73 13.33 -3.89
C ALA A 41 9.25 13.56 -3.96
N PHE A 42 10.00 12.46 -4.08
CA PHE A 42 11.46 12.49 -4.24
C PHE A 42 11.88 13.04 -5.62
N ARG A 43 13.19 13.28 -5.83
CA ARG A 43 13.73 13.83 -7.10
C ARG A 43 13.65 12.85 -8.29
N TYR A 44 13.41 11.56 -8.06
CA TYR A 44 13.34 10.52 -9.10
C TYR A 44 11.93 9.90 -9.09
N GLN A 45 11.00 10.53 -9.80
CA GLN A 45 9.56 10.28 -9.61
C GLN A 45 8.96 9.35 -10.64
N GLN A 46 9.58 9.26 -11.81
CA GLN A 46 8.99 8.61 -12.94
C GLN A 46 9.88 7.47 -13.35
N ASN A 47 9.31 6.27 -13.40
CA ASN A 47 9.97 5.13 -13.98
C ASN A 47 10.33 5.50 -15.44
N PRO A 48 11.61 5.41 -15.86
CA PRO A 48 12.01 5.66 -17.24
C PRO A 48 11.27 4.78 -18.27
N LEU A 49 10.67 3.69 -17.81
CA LEU A 49 9.86 2.77 -18.61
C LEU A 49 8.40 3.20 -18.76
N VAL A 50 7.95 4.18 -17.96
CA VAL A 50 6.58 4.68 -17.96
C VAL A 50 6.58 6.18 -18.26
N PRO A 51 6.51 6.59 -19.54
CA PRO A 51 6.72 7.97 -19.96
C PRO A 51 5.54 8.91 -19.68
N ASP A 52 4.36 8.39 -19.35
CA ASP A 52 3.17 9.20 -19.06
C ASP A 52 2.51 8.77 -17.73
N LEU A 53 2.69 9.60 -16.71
CA LEU A 53 2.17 9.36 -15.37
C LEU A 53 0.64 9.48 -15.30
N GLN A 54 0.04 10.36 -16.12
CA GLN A 54 -1.41 10.52 -16.13
C GLN A 54 -2.07 9.30 -16.77
N LYS A 55 -1.49 8.80 -17.86
CA LYS A 55 -1.91 7.54 -18.49
C LYS A 55 -1.75 6.37 -17.52
N LEU A 56 -0.61 6.27 -16.82
CA LEU A 56 -0.40 5.24 -15.79
C LEU A 56 -1.52 5.26 -14.74
N PHE A 57 -1.87 6.43 -14.20
CA PHE A 57 -2.92 6.53 -13.18
C PHE A 57 -4.31 6.15 -13.71
N GLN A 58 -4.61 6.43 -14.98
CA GLN A 58 -5.86 6.00 -15.61
C GLN A 58 -5.92 4.49 -15.79
N GLU A 59 -4.78 3.85 -16.13
CA GLU A 59 -4.69 2.39 -16.29
C GLU A 59 -4.77 1.67 -14.94
N LEU A 60 -4.11 2.20 -13.90
CA LEU A 60 -4.13 1.63 -12.55
C LEU A 60 -5.49 1.80 -11.85
N PHE A 61 -6.18 2.90 -12.14
CA PHE A 61 -7.42 3.29 -11.46
C PHE A 61 -8.51 3.67 -12.46
N PRO A 62 -9.03 2.69 -13.24
CA PRO A 62 -10.04 2.94 -14.28
C PRO A 62 -11.40 3.32 -13.69
N ASP A 63 -11.66 2.95 -12.44
CA ASP A 63 -12.95 3.17 -11.80
C ASP A 63 -13.24 4.66 -11.59
N PRO A 64 -14.50 5.08 -11.86
CA PRO A 64 -14.88 6.49 -11.82
C PRO A 64 -14.97 7.04 -10.40
N LEU A 65 -15.12 6.18 -9.38
CA LEU A 65 -15.19 6.59 -7.97
C LEU A 65 -14.57 5.53 -7.04
N LEU A 66 -13.63 5.96 -6.21
CA LEU A 66 -12.87 5.14 -5.25
C LEU A 66 -13.13 5.62 -3.82
N THR A 67 -14.24 5.19 -3.22
CA THR A 67 -14.67 5.64 -1.89
C THR A 67 -13.81 5.09 -0.75
N TYR A 68 -12.95 4.12 -1.01
CA TYR A 68 -11.98 3.50 -0.11
C TYR A 68 -10.62 3.42 -0.82
N PRO A 69 -9.51 3.20 -0.09
CA PRO A 69 -8.20 3.00 -0.72
C PRO A 69 -8.24 1.78 -1.64
N VAL A 70 -7.98 2.00 -2.92
CA VAL A 70 -7.84 0.95 -3.92
C VAL A 70 -6.39 0.79 -4.30
N PHE A 71 -5.89 -0.44 -4.22
CA PHE A 71 -4.50 -0.78 -4.47
C PHE A 71 -4.33 -1.37 -5.86
N SER A 72 -3.27 -0.97 -6.54
CA SER A 72 -2.91 -1.50 -7.85
C SER A 72 -1.39 -1.51 -8.05
N SER A 73 -0.92 -2.37 -8.95
CA SER A 73 0.52 -2.58 -9.19
C SER A 73 0.82 -2.59 -10.68
N THR A 74 2.04 -2.18 -11.03
CA THR A 74 2.54 -2.25 -12.41
C THR A 74 3.22 -3.59 -12.67
N GLU A 75 3.43 -3.89 -13.96
CA GLU A 75 4.26 -5.03 -14.40
C GLU A 75 5.73 -4.91 -13.98
N PHE A 76 6.16 -3.73 -13.52
CA PHE A 76 7.50 -3.45 -13.02
C PHE A 76 7.58 -3.41 -11.48
N PHE A 77 6.68 -4.14 -10.79
CA PHE A 77 6.64 -4.32 -9.33
C PHE A 77 6.41 -3.06 -8.49
N GLU A 78 6.06 -1.94 -9.12
CA GLU A 78 5.64 -0.75 -8.39
C GLU A 78 4.21 -0.91 -7.93
N ASN A 79 3.92 -0.40 -6.73
CA ASN A 79 2.64 -0.46 -6.07
C ASN A 79 2.17 0.96 -5.81
N TYR A 80 0.89 1.16 -6.05
CA TYR A 80 0.18 2.40 -5.87
C TYR A 80 -1.11 2.12 -5.11
N PHE A 81 -1.65 3.14 -4.46
CA PHE A 81 -3.06 3.14 -4.12
C PHE A 81 -3.66 4.51 -4.34
N ALA A 82 -4.97 4.54 -4.53
CA ALA A 82 -5.71 5.78 -4.72
C ALA A 82 -6.99 5.80 -3.87
N ILE A 83 -7.41 7.02 -3.52
CA ILE A 83 -8.67 7.28 -2.83
C ILE A 83 -9.27 8.59 -3.34
N ASP A 84 -10.56 8.58 -3.64
CA ASP A 84 -11.29 9.78 -3.99
C ASP A 84 -11.69 10.55 -2.74
N ILE A 85 -11.64 11.87 -2.85
CA ILE A 85 -12.11 12.82 -1.84
C ILE A 85 -13.51 13.25 -2.24
N ILE A 86 -14.49 12.89 -1.41
CA ILE A 86 -15.89 13.23 -1.61
C ILE A 86 -16.31 14.22 -0.52
N GLN A 87 -16.88 15.35 -0.93
CA GLN A 87 -17.39 16.38 -0.03
C GLN A 87 -18.82 16.74 -0.43
N SER A 88 -19.78 16.59 0.49
CA SER A 88 -21.19 16.89 0.24
C SER A 88 -21.71 16.25 -1.05
N ASP A 89 -21.40 14.96 -1.24
CA ASP A 89 -21.74 14.16 -2.44
C ASP A 89 -21.08 14.63 -3.75
N MET A 90 -20.13 15.56 -3.69
CA MET A 90 -19.33 16.00 -4.84
C MET A 90 -17.92 15.39 -4.79
N HIS A 91 -17.46 14.86 -5.92
CA HIS A 91 -16.07 14.43 -6.10
C HIS A 91 -15.17 15.66 -6.25
N ILE A 92 -14.29 15.88 -5.27
CA ILE A 92 -13.37 17.02 -5.23
C ILE A 92 -12.07 16.71 -5.99
N GLY A 93 -11.64 15.45 -5.92
CA GLY A 93 -10.44 14.97 -6.58
C GLY A 93 -9.96 13.65 -5.98
N ARG A 94 -8.78 13.20 -6.41
CA ARG A 94 -8.19 11.91 -6.06
C ARG A 94 -6.81 12.11 -5.45
N ILE A 95 -6.54 11.41 -4.34
CA ILE A 95 -5.20 11.24 -3.83
C ILE A 95 -4.64 9.92 -4.38
N ILE A 96 -3.40 9.95 -4.87
CA ILE A 96 -2.68 8.78 -5.34
C ILE A 96 -1.33 8.72 -4.62
N ALA A 97 -1.07 7.61 -3.95
CA ALA A 97 0.17 7.34 -3.25
C ALA A 97 0.95 6.24 -3.98
N GLY A 98 2.26 6.43 -4.13
CA GLY A 98 3.16 5.55 -4.86
C GLY A 98 4.12 6.35 -5.75
N PRO A 99 5.15 5.72 -6.32
CA PRO A 99 5.44 4.28 -6.29
C PRO A 99 6.06 3.80 -4.97
N ALA A 100 5.77 2.55 -4.60
CA ALA A 100 6.50 1.76 -3.60
C ALA A 100 6.70 0.31 -4.08
N THR A 101 7.74 -0.38 -3.62
CA THR A 101 7.93 -1.82 -3.87
C THR A 101 7.78 -2.62 -2.58
N PHE A 102 7.36 -3.87 -2.68
CA PHE A 102 7.31 -4.77 -1.51
C PHE A 102 8.60 -5.57 -1.30
N THR A 103 9.52 -5.49 -2.26
CA THR A 103 10.85 -6.10 -2.19
C THR A 103 11.87 -5.17 -2.83
N VAL A 104 13.14 -5.34 -2.45
CA VAL A 104 14.26 -4.62 -3.09
C VAL A 104 14.44 -5.14 -4.51
N ILE A 105 14.36 -4.23 -5.49
CA ILE A 105 14.56 -4.56 -6.90
C ILE A 105 16.06 -4.60 -7.19
N ASN A 106 16.58 -5.81 -7.35
CA ASN A 106 18.01 -6.04 -7.61
C ASN A 106 18.34 -6.02 -9.11
N GLN A 107 19.63 -6.08 -9.45
CA GLN A 107 20.07 -6.02 -10.84
C GLN A 107 19.54 -7.18 -11.70
N ALA A 108 19.35 -8.38 -11.14
CA ALA A 108 18.79 -9.51 -11.88
C ALA A 108 17.31 -9.28 -12.25
N THR A 109 16.53 -8.68 -11.33
CA THR A 109 15.16 -8.26 -11.61
C THR A 109 15.12 -7.15 -12.65
N ILE A 110 16.03 -6.18 -12.56
CA ILE A 110 16.14 -5.13 -13.59
C ILE A 110 16.44 -5.76 -14.94
N ASP A 111 17.42 -6.66 -15.01
CA ASP A 111 17.83 -7.35 -16.24
C ASP A 111 16.66 -8.12 -16.87
N SER A 112 15.80 -8.71 -16.04
CA SER A 112 14.59 -9.41 -16.52
C SER A 112 13.56 -8.46 -17.14
N PHE A 113 13.46 -7.21 -16.67
CA PHE A 113 12.62 -6.20 -17.34
C PHE A 113 13.08 -5.99 -18.78
N PHE A 114 14.38 -5.80 -19.00
CA PHE A 114 14.94 -5.56 -20.33
C PHE A 114 14.76 -6.76 -21.26
N SER A 115 14.93 -7.99 -20.75
CA SER A 115 14.73 -9.20 -21.55
C SER A 115 13.27 -9.44 -21.90
N ASN A 116 12.36 -9.25 -20.95
CA ASN A 116 10.95 -9.61 -21.10
C ASN A 116 10.17 -8.58 -21.92
N PHE A 117 10.46 -7.29 -21.73
CA PHE A 117 9.73 -6.19 -22.35
C PHE A 117 10.44 -5.58 -23.58
N LYS A 118 11.56 -6.19 -24.02
CA LYS A 118 12.36 -5.74 -25.18
C LYS A 118 12.76 -4.26 -25.08
N ILE A 119 13.09 -3.80 -23.87
CA ILE A 119 13.43 -2.41 -23.59
C ILE A 119 14.84 -2.11 -24.12
N SER A 120 15.05 -0.88 -24.60
CA SER A 120 16.36 -0.40 -25.04
C SER A 120 17.40 -0.46 -23.92
N PRO A 121 18.55 -1.16 -24.09
CA PRO A 121 19.61 -1.24 -23.08
C PRO A 121 20.16 0.12 -22.63
N LYS A 122 19.95 1.18 -23.43
CA LYS A 122 20.36 2.55 -23.10
C LYS A 122 19.70 3.10 -21.83
N LEU A 123 18.51 2.60 -21.48
CA LEU A 123 17.76 3.04 -20.29
C LEU A 123 18.20 2.34 -19.00
N LYS A 124 19.09 1.34 -19.08
CA LYS A 124 19.43 0.48 -17.93
C LYS A 124 20.00 1.24 -16.75
N SER A 125 20.89 2.20 -16.99
CA SER A 125 21.46 3.04 -15.92
C SER A 125 20.40 3.91 -15.25
N GLU A 126 19.46 4.46 -16.01
CA GLU A 126 18.37 5.29 -15.49
C GLU A 126 17.39 4.46 -14.67
N VAL A 127 17.05 3.25 -15.14
CA VAL A 127 16.17 2.32 -14.43
C VAL A 127 16.82 1.83 -13.12
N THR A 128 18.10 1.47 -13.14
CA THR A 128 18.83 1.11 -11.91
C THR A 128 18.86 2.26 -10.91
N LYS A 129 19.11 3.49 -11.39
CA LYS A 129 19.09 4.68 -10.55
C LYS A 129 17.68 4.99 -10.03
N TYR A 130 16.64 4.74 -10.81
CA TYR A 130 15.26 4.91 -10.37
C TYR A 130 14.93 3.97 -9.20
N TYR A 131 15.13 2.66 -9.36
CA TYR A 131 14.80 1.68 -8.32
C TYR A 131 15.64 1.79 -7.05
N SER A 132 16.83 2.40 -7.11
CA SER A 132 17.61 2.69 -5.90
C SER A 132 16.96 3.74 -5.00
N HIS A 133 15.97 4.49 -5.49
CA HIS A 133 15.25 5.54 -4.75
C HIS A 133 13.78 5.19 -4.49
N VAL A 134 13.24 4.13 -5.10
CA VAL A 134 11.87 3.69 -4.83
C VAL A 134 11.81 3.11 -3.42
N PRO A 135 10.88 3.58 -2.57
CA PRO A 135 10.76 3.07 -1.20
C PRO A 135 10.33 1.59 -1.21
N CYS A 136 11.05 0.78 -0.45
CA CYS A 136 10.69 -0.62 -0.21
C CYS A 136 9.93 -0.71 1.12
N ILE A 137 8.64 -1.08 1.05
CA ILE A 137 7.70 -1.04 2.18
C ILE A 137 7.07 -2.42 2.33
N GLU A 138 6.91 -2.88 3.57
CA GLU A 138 6.19 -4.13 3.82
C GLU A 138 4.72 -4.02 3.38
N ASN A 139 4.19 -5.07 2.79
CA ASN A 139 2.81 -5.08 2.26
C ASN A 139 1.76 -4.67 3.32
N LYS A 140 1.90 -5.20 4.54
CA LYS A 140 1.03 -4.84 5.67
C LYS A 140 1.10 -3.34 6.02
N LEU A 141 2.31 -2.78 6.06
CA LEU A 141 2.51 -1.35 6.32
C LEU A 141 1.91 -0.49 5.20
N TRP A 142 1.95 -0.98 3.95
CA TRP A 142 1.31 -0.32 2.81
C TRP A 142 -0.22 -0.32 2.90
N ALA A 143 -0.81 -1.44 3.31
CA ALA A 143 -2.25 -1.53 3.60
C ALA A 143 -2.65 -0.59 4.75
N ASP A 144 -1.88 -0.59 5.85
CA ASP A 144 -2.11 0.30 6.99
C ASP A 144 -1.91 1.79 6.60
N ALA A 145 -1.04 2.10 5.65
CA ALA A 145 -0.88 3.46 5.11
C ALA A 145 -2.17 3.92 4.40
N GLY A 146 -2.78 3.07 3.58
CA GLY A 146 -4.07 3.36 2.96
C GLY A 146 -5.18 3.57 4.00
N ARG A 147 -5.23 2.72 5.04
CA ARG A 147 -6.18 2.86 6.15
C ARG A 147 -5.99 4.16 6.92
N LEU A 148 -4.74 4.53 7.20
CA LEU A 148 -4.42 5.79 7.85
C LEU A 148 -4.88 6.97 7.00
N LEU A 149 -4.59 6.97 5.69
CA LEU A 149 -5.03 8.04 4.80
C LEU A 149 -6.55 8.17 4.78
N TYR A 150 -7.27 7.05 4.67
CA TYR A 150 -8.74 7.02 4.75
C TYR A 150 -9.24 7.63 6.06
N PHE A 151 -8.66 7.22 7.20
CA PHE A 151 -9.03 7.74 8.51
C PHE A 151 -8.78 9.25 8.62
N LEU A 152 -7.66 9.76 8.09
CA LEU A 152 -7.35 11.18 8.10
C LEU A 152 -8.35 12.01 7.28
N LEU A 153 -8.86 11.46 6.18
CA LEU A 153 -9.82 12.13 5.30
C LEU A 153 -11.25 12.09 5.85
N TYR A 154 -11.68 10.93 6.35
CA TYR A 154 -13.10 10.66 6.64
C TYR A 154 -13.42 10.53 8.14
N GLN A 155 -12.40 10.38 8.99
CA GLN A 155 -12.54 10.08 10.42
C GLN A 155 -13.33 8.79 10.69
N GLU A 156 -13.27 7.86 9.73
CA GLU A 156 -13.96 6.58 9.75
C GLU A 156 -12.96 5.44 9.73
N LYS A 157 -13.30 4.33 10.38
CA LYS A 157 -12.46 3.13 10.42
C LYS A 157 -12.90 2.19 9.30
N ILE A 158 -11.92 1.61 8.64
CA ILE A 158 -12.11 0.51 7.69
C ILE A 158 -11.32 -0.71 8.17
N GLU A 159 -11.92 -1.88 8.02
CA GLU A 159 -11.26 -3.15 8.32
C GLU A 159 -10.51 -3.63 7.07
N LEU A 160 -9.46 -4.44 7.27
CA LEU A 160 -8.64 -4.96 6.17
C LEU A 160 -9.42 -5.67 5.03
N PRO A 161 -10.53 -6.42 5.29
CA PRO A 161 -11.33 -7.02 4.23
C PRO A 161 -12.01 -6.01 3.29
N ASP A 162 -12.10 -4.75 3.70
CA ASP A 162 -12.75 -3.68 2.93
C ASP A 162 -11.77 -3.00 1.94
N LEU A 163 -10.48 -3.38 1.97
CA LEU A 163 -9.50 -2.91 0.99
C LEU A 163 -9.67 -3.68 -0.31
N VAL A 164 -9.93 -2.95 -1.41
CA VAL A 164 -10.11 -3.55 -2.73
C VAL A 164 -8.81 -3.47 -3.52
N GLU A 165 -8.35 -4.62 -4.00
CA GLU A 165 -7.22 -4.73 -4.91
C GLU A 165 -7.73 -4.90 -6.34
N VAL A 166 -7.28 -4.04 -7.25
CA VAL A 166 -7.53 -4.17 -8.69
C VAL A 166 -6.23 -4.65 -9.32
N GLY A 167 -5.99 -5.96 -9.31
CA GLY A 167 -4.78 -6.57 -9.88
C GLY A 167 -4.45 -7.98 -9.35
N HIS A 168 -3.60 -8.73 -10.07
CA HIS A 168 -3.44 -10.18 -9.95
C HIS A 168 -2.46 -10.71 -8.86
N PHE A 169 -1.74 -9.88 -8.10
CA PHE A 169 -0.48 -10.33 -7.44
C PHE A 169 -0.42 -10.36 -5.91
N VAL A 170 -1.48 -10.08 -5.15
CA VAL A 170 -1.37 -9.96 -3.68
C VAL A 170 -2.33 -10.85 -2.88
N LYS A 171 -3.10 -11.74 -3.52
CA LYS A 171 -3.91 -12.74 -2.80
C LYS A 171 -3.11 -13.64 -1.85
N GLU A 172 -1.80 -13.83 -2.06
CA GLU A 172 -0.99 -14.70 -1.20
C GLU A 172 -0.57 -14.07 0.13
N ALA A 173 -0.33 -12.77 0.22
CA ALA A 173 0.16 -12.16 1.46
C ALA A 173 -0.91 -12.12 2.58
N PHE A 174 -2.14 -11.74 2.23
CA PHE A 174 -3.26 -11.68 3.19
C PHE A 174 -3.82 -13.06 3.58
N SER A 175 -3.49 -14.10 2.80
CA SER A 175 -3.88 -15.49 3.08
C SER A 175 -2.97 -16.18 4.11
N VAL A 176 -1.75 -15.68 4.34
CA VAL A 176 -0.77 -16.33 5.23
C VAL A 176 -1.04 -16.00 6.70
N GLU A 177 -1.40 -14.75 7.04
CA GLU A 177 -1.77 -14.37 8.41
C GLU A 177 -2.97 -15.18 8.93
N ASN A 178 -3.99 -15.40 8.09
CA ASN A 178 -5.18 -16.19 8.44
C ASN A 178 -4.94 -17.71 8.52
N LYS A 179 -3.85 -18.23 7.94
CA LYS A 179 -3.49 -19.66 8.05
C LYS A 179 -2.62 -19.97 9.27
N LEU A 180 -1.96 -18.98 9.85
CA LEU A 180 -1.13 -19.16 11.04
C LEU A 180 -1.97 -19.33 12.32
N GLU A 181 -3.09 -18.61 12.46
CA GLU A 181 -3.94 -18.72 13.65
C GLU A 181 -4.55 -20.12 13.88
N PRO A 182 -5.17 -20.79 12.88
CA PRO A 182 -5.70 -22.15 13.05
C PRO A 182 -4.59 -23.14 13.41
N TYR A 183 -3.42 -23.01 12.78
CA TYR A 183 -2.27 -23.88 13.01
C TYR A 183 -1.68 -23.72 14.43
N LEU A 184 -1.58 -22.48 14.93
CA LEU A 184 -1.11 -22.19 16.29
C LEU A 184 -2.14 -22.63 17.35
N LEU A 185 -3.44 -22.52 17.07
CA LEU A 185 -4.51 -23.01 17.95
C LEU A 185 -4.51 -24.54 18.06
N GLU A 186 -4.30 -25.27 16.96
CA GLU A 186 -4.14 -26.73 17.01
C GLU A 186 -2.90 -27.15 17.81
N LYS A 187 -1.77 -26.46 17.62
CA LYS A 187 -0.53 -26.74 18.35
C LYS A 187 -0.64 -26.47 19.85
N ARG A 188 -1.53 -25.56 20.27
CA ARG A 188 -1.84 -25.29 21.69
C ARG A 188 -2.79 -26.34 22.26
N LYS A 189 -3.81 -26.76 21.50
CA LYS A 189 -4.74 -27.84 21.91
C LYS A 189 -4.03 -29.18 22.11
N LYS A 190 -3.13 -29.57 21.20
CA LYS A 190 -2.35 -30.82 21.32
C LYS A 190 -1.32 -30.82 22.45
N ARG A 191 -0.83 -29.65 22.87
CA ARG A 191 0.08 -29.52 24.02
C ARG A 191 -0.64 -29.67 25.36
N ASN A 192 -1.86 -29.14 25.45
CA ASN A 192 -2.65 -29.21 26.68
C ASN A 192 -3.37 -30.55 26.88
N SER A 193 -3.46 -31.40 25.85
CA SER A 193 -4.01 -32.76 25.94
C SER A 193 -2.99 -33.84 26.32
N THR A 194 -1.70 -33.49 26.45
CA THR A 194 -0.60 -34.47 26.67
C THR A 194 0.07 -34.31 28.04
N ILE A 195 -0.65 -33.79 29.03
CA ILE A 195 -0.21 -33.87 30.44
C ILE A 195 -0.97 -35.05 31.06
N PRO A 196 -0.32 -36.19 31.35
CA PRO A 196 -0.95 -37.27 32.07
C PRO A 196 -1.24 -36.82 33.51
N SER A 197 -2.50 -36.83 33.90
CA SER A 197 -2.91 -36.72 35.29
C SER A 197 -2.51 -38.01 36.04
N ASN A 198 -1.31 -38.07 36.59
CA ASN A 198 -1.00 -38.81 37.83
C ASN A 198 0.47 -38.63 38.27
N MET A 199 0.68 -38.07 39.47
CA MET A 199 1.22 -38.80 40.63
C MET A 199 1.37 -37.86 41.83
N ASN A 200 0.51 -38.07 42.82
CA ASN A 200 0.77 -37.74 44.22
C ASN A 200 2.01 -38.51 44.71
N LYS A 201 3.00 -37.81 45.25
CA LYS A 201 3.84 -38.30 46.37
C LYS A 201 4.16 -37.15 47.33
N PRO A 202 3.97 -37.33 48.64
CA PRO A 202 4.21 -36.28 49.63
C PRO A 202 5.70 -36.11 49.88
N TYR A 203 6.12 -34.86 50.07
CA TYR A 203 7.44 -34.48 50.56
C TYR A 203 7.63 -34.97 52.01
N CYS A 204 8.70 -35.70 52.29
CA CYS A 204 9.24 -35.84 53.64
C CYS A 204 9.80 -34.48 54.11
N ARG A 205 9.39 -34.04 55.30
CA ARG A 205 10.12 -33.04 56.10
C ARG A 205 11.00 -33.77 57.12
N LEU A 206 12.14 -33.14 57.43
CA LEU A 206 13.09 -33.47 58.50
C LEU A 206 12.38 -33.70 59.85
#